data_AF-A0A8J7C761-F1
#
_entry.id   AF-A0A8J7C761-F1
#
_cell.length_a   1.000
_cell.length_b   1.000
_cell.length_c   1.000
_cell.angle_alpha   90.00
_cell.angle_beta   90.00
_cell.angle_gamma   90.00
#
_symmetry.space_group_name_H-M   'P 1'
#
loop_
_entity.id
_entity.type
_entity.pdbx_description
1 polymer ?
#
loop_
_entity_poly.entity_id
_entity_poly.type
_entity_poly.pdbx_seq_one_letter_code
_entity_poly.pdbx_strand_id
1 'polypeptide(L)'
;MKDAISRKDFEIAVDLREEELRLREELEMLETTHAEEPPERVVVSRTDVEDVVASWTGIPVSAIGEDEADRLQRMEEILRQRVVGQDDAIKALARAIRRSRLGVTSPDRPIGSFIFL
;
A
#
# COMPACT_ATOMS: atom_id res chain seq x y z
N MET A 1 -10.38 -7.44 44.75
CA MET A 1 -10.10 -8.44 45.81
C MET A 1 -9.47 -7.83 47.06
N LYS A 2 -8.27 -7.21 47.01
CA LYS A 2 -7.58 -6.67 48.21
C LYS A 2 -8.40 -5.65 49.01
N ASP A 3 -9.10 -4.75 48.32
CA ASP A 3 -9.96 -3.73 48.96
C ASP A 3 -11.24 -4.33 49.58
N ALA A 4 -11.81 -5.37 48.97
CA ALA A 4 -13.00 -6.08 49.48
C ALA A 4 -12.67 -6.91 50.73
N ILE A 5 -11.52 -7.60 50.73
CA ILE A 5 -10.98 -8.29 51.93
C ILE A 5 -10.72 -7.27 53.06
N SER A 6 -10.17 -6.10 52.73
CA SER A 6 -9.93 -5.04 53.72
C SER A 6 -11.20 -4.44 54.30
N ARG A 7 -12.32 -4.47 53.56
CA ARG A 7 -13.65 -4.00 54.01
C ARG A 7 -14.49 -5.09 54.68
N LYS A 8 -13.96 -6.33 54.78
CA LYS A 8 -14.66 -7.54 55.26
C LYS A 8 -15.85 -7.98 54.38
N ASP A 9 -15.85 -7.55 53.13
CA ASP A 9 -16.86 -7.94 52.13
C ASP A 9 -16.41 -9.26 51.48
N PHE A 10 -16.54 -10.36 52.24
CA PHE A 10 -16.01 -11.68 51.84
C PHE A 10 -16.73 -12.28 50.63
N GLU A 11 -18.02 -12.00 50.46
CA GLU A 11 -18.83 -12.47 49.33
C GLU A 11 -18.30 -11.89 48.01
N ILE A 12 -18.13 -10.56 47.94
CA ILE A 12 -17.54 -9.87 46.79
C ILE A 12 -16.09 -10.32 46.53
N ALA A 13 -15.33 -10.62 47.60
CA ALA A 13 -13.97 -11.11 47.46
C ALA A 13 -13.91 -12.53 46.85
N VAL A 14 -14.91 -13.37 47.12
CA VAL A 14 -15.06 -14.70 46.52
C VAL A 14 -15.44 -14.58 45.04
N ASP A 15 -16.45 -13.76 44.70
CA ASP A 15 -16.88 -13.55 43.32
C ASP A 15 -15.73 -13.03 42.43
N LEU A 16 -14.98 -12.04 42.93
CA LEU A 16 -13.82 -11.51 42.21
C LEU A 16 -12.70 -12.53 42.06
N ARG A 17 -12.62 -13.54 42.94
CA ARG A 17 -11.64 -14.63 42.82
C ARG A 17 -12.07 -15.65 41.79
N GLU A 18 -13.35 -15.99 41.75
CA GLU A 18 -13.91 -16.86 40.73
C GLU A 18 -13.78 -16.24 39.33
N GLU A 19 -14.03 -14.93 39.21
CA GLU A 19 -13.85 -14.21 37.96
C GLU A 19 -12.37 -14.13 37.53
N GLU A 20 -11.44 -13.91 38.46
CA GLU A 20 -9.99 -13.93 38.20
C GLU A 20 -9.53 -15.32 37.71
N LEU A 21 -10.01 -16.39 38.34
CA LEU A 21 -9.69 -17.76 37.94
C LEU A 21 -10.22 -18.06 36.52
N ARG A 22 -11.48 -17.69 36.23
CA ARG A 22 -12.07 -17.86 34.90
C ARG A 22 -11.29 -17.12 33.81
N LEU A 23 -10.93 -15.86 34.05
CA LEU A 23 -10.17 -15.06 33.08
C LEU A 23 -8.75 -15.61 32.86
N ARG A 24 -8.14 -16.21 33.89
CA ARG A 24 -6.84 -16.89 33.74
C ARG A 24 -6.95 -18.15 32.89
N GLU A 25 -7.97 -18.96 33.13
CA GLU A 25 -8.22 -20.17 32.32
C GLU A 25 -8.51 -19.79 30.86
N GLU A 26 -9.28 -18.74 30.61
CA GLU A 26 -9.54 -18.23 29.25
C GLU A 26 -8.25 -17.73 28.57
N LEU A 27 -7.39 -17.01 29.29
CA LEU A 27 -6.10 -16.57 28.80
C LEU A 27 -5.18 -17.75 28.45
N GLU A 28 -5.10 -18.75 29.33
CA GLU A 28 -4.28 -19.94 29.11
C GLU A 28 -4.76 -20.75 27.89
N MET A 29 -6.08 -20.86 27.70
CA MET A 29 -6.65 -21.47 26.49
C MET A 29 -6.32 -20.70 25.21
N LEU A 30 -6.43 -19.36 25.24
CA LEU A 30 -6.10 -18.51 24.10
C LEU A 30 -4.61 -18.57 23.76
N GLU A 31 -3.74 -18.52 24.76
CA GLU A 31 -2.28 -18.64 24.59
C GLU A 31 -1.90 -20.01 24.02
N THR A 32 -2.53 -21.09 24.49
CA THR A 32 -2.29 -22.45 23.98
C THR A 32 -2.77 -22.58 22.53
N THR A 33 -3.97 -22.05 22.23
CA THR A 33 -4.53 -22.05 20.86
C THR A 33 -3.63 -21.28 19.90
N HIS A 34 -3.13 -20.11 20.32
CA HIS A 34 -2.30 -19.25 19.47
C HIS A 34 -0.85 -19.76 19.36
N ALA A 35 -0.37 -20.57 20.31
CA ALA A 35 0.93 -21.23 20.24
C ALA A 35 0.92 -22.50 19.34
N GLU A 36 -0.24 -23.16 19.22
CA GLU A 36 -0.44 -24.29 18.31
C GLU A 36 -0.66 -23.85 16.85
N GLU A 37 -1.16 -22.63 16.63
CA GLU A 37 -1.17 -22.02 15.32
C GLU A 37 0.26 -21.66 14.90
N PRO A 38 0.80 -22.25 13.81
CA PRO A 38 2.10 -21.82 13.31
C PRO A 38 2.01 -20.32 13.01
N PRO A 39 3.03 -19.51 13.36
CA PRO A 39 3.01 -18.09 13.08
C PRO A 39 2.71 -17.93 11.60
N GLU A 40 1.57 -17.31 11.30
CA GLU A 40 1.12 -17.13 9.93
C GLU A 40 2.25 -16.36 9.24
N ARG A 41 3.04 -17.07 8.43
CA ARG A 41 4.19 -16.47 7.75
C ARG A 41 3.61 -15.53 6.73
N VAL A 42 3.50 -14.26 7.10
CA VAL A 42 3.16 -13.19 6.18
C VAL A 42 4.30 -13.10 5.17
N VAL A 43 4.11 -13.74 4.02
CA VAL A 43 5.07 -13.67 2.92
C VAL A 43 4.84 -12.35 2.22
N VAL A 44 5.77 -11.41 2.42
CA VAL A 44 5.77 -10.15 1.70
C VAL A 44 6.27 -10.40 0.28
N SER A 45 5.43 -10.11 -0.69
CA SER A 45 5.75 -10.17 -2.12
C SER A 45 6.28 -8.84 -2.63
N ARG A 46 6.84 -8.85 -3.84
CA ARG A 46 7.25 -7.62 -4.55
C ARG A 46 6.07 -6.66 -4.72
N THR A 47 4.89 -7.18 -5.04
CA THR A 47 3.66 -6.40 -5.26
C THR A 47 3.26 -5.61 -4.01
N ASP A 48 3.39 -6.21 -2.82
CA ASP A 48 3.05 -5.53 -1.56
C ASP A 48 3.93 -4.29 -1.32
N VAL A 49 5.21 -4.38 -1.71
CA VAL A 49 6.15 -3.25 -1.63
C VAL A 49 5.81 -2.17 -2.67
N GLU A 50 5.46 -2.59 -3.88
CA GLU A 50 5.05 -1.70 -4.98
C GLU A 50 3.84 -0.86 -4.61
N ASP A 51 2.82 -1.46 -3.99
CA ASP A 51 1.60 -0.77 -3.57
C ASP A 51 1.87 0.28 -2.48
N VAL A 52 2.74 -0.05 -1.51
CA VAL A 52 3.13 0.89 -0.45
C VAL A 52 3.92 2.07 -1.04
N VAL A 53 4.88 1.79 -1.93
CA VAL A 53 5.68 2.84 -2.59
C VAL A 53 4.81 3.72 -3.49
N ALA A 54 3.87 3.12 -4.22
CA ALA A 54 2.91 3.87 -5.04
C ALA A 54 2.00 4.75 -4.19
N SER A 55 1.52 4.25 -3.04
CA SER A 55 0.71 5.01 -2.09
C SER A 55 1.46 6.23 -1.53
N TRP A 56 2.74 6.09 -1.20
CA TRP A 56 3.54 7.20 -0.66
C TRP A 56 3.99 8.21 -1.71
N THR A 57 4.34 7.74 -2.91
CA THR A 57 4.90 8.60 -3.97
C THR A 57 3.85 9.15 -4.92
N GLY A 58 2.64 8.57 -4.94
CA GLY A 58 1.61 8.83 -5.95
C GLY A 58 1.98 8.33 -7.36
N ILE A 59 3.08 7.59 -7.52
CA ILE A 59 3.58 7.07 -8.79
C ILE A 59 3.25 5.57 -8.85
N PRO A 60 2.37 5.11 -9.76
CA PRO A 60 2.05 3.69 -9.88
C PRO A 60 3.28 2.89 -10.32
N VAL A 61 3.82 2.03 -9.44
CA VAL A 61 4.99 1.19 -9.75
C VAL A 61 4.63 0.09 -10.76
N SER A 62 3.37 -0.36 -10.76
CA SER A 62 2.79 -1.27 -11.77
C SER A 62 2.81 -0.70 -13.19
N ALA A 63 2.97 0.62 -13.36
CA ALA A 63 3.13 1.26 -14.66
C ALA A 63 4.59 1.28 -15.16
N ILE A 64 5.57 0.89 -14.33
CA ILE A 64 7.00 0.84 -14.70
C ILE A 64 7.41 -0.63 -14.87
N GLY A 65 6.81 -1.31 -15.83
CA GLY A 65 7.32 -2.58 -16.36
C GLY A 65 8.25 -2.35 -17.57
N GLU A 66 9.06 -3.35 -17.92
CA GLU A 66 9.86 -3.37 -19.18
C GLU A 66 8.99 -3.00 -20.40
N ASP A 67 7.72 -3.44 -20.42
CA ASP A 67 6.76 -3.16 -21.48
C ASP A 67 6.45 -1.66 -21.68
N GLU A 68 6.33 -0.87 -20.60
CA GLU A 68 6.04 0.58 -20.72
C GLU A 68 7.29 1.33 -21.21
N ALA A 69 8.49 0.94 -20.77
CA ALA A 69 9.74 1.52 -21.25
C ALA A 69 9.90 1.32 -22.77
N ASP A 70 9.67 0.09 -23.24
CA ASP A 70 9.70 -0.24 -24.66
C ASP A 70 8.62 0.49 -25.46
N ARG A 71 7.45 0.72 -24.86
CA ARG A 71 6.36 1.47 -25.48
C ARG A 71 6.67 2.97 -25.56
N LEU A 72 7.29 3.54 -24.53
CA LEU A 72 7.75 4.93 -24.50
C LEU A 72 8.88 5.18 -25.51
N GLN A 73 9.78 4.22 -25.69
CA GLN A 73 10.84 4.28 -26.69
C GLN A 73 10.25 4.30 -28.11
N ARG A 74 9.23 3.47 -28.38
CA ARG A 74 8.58 3.37 -29.69
C ARG A 74 7.42 4.35 -29.90
N MET A 75 7.12 5.21 -28.92
CA MET A 75 5.94 6.07 -28.93
C MET A 75 5.84 6.98 -30.17
N GLU A 76 6.95 7.61 -30.57
CA GLU A 76 6.96 8.51 -31.73
C GLU A 76 6.67 7.76 -33.02
N GLU A 77 7.21 6.55 -33.17
CA GLU A 77 7.02 5.71 -34.35
C GLU A 77 5.58 5.23 -34.47
N ILE A 78 4.98 4.79 -33.35
CA ILE A 78 3.57 4.40 -33.28
C ILE A 78 2.65 5.58 -33.63
N LEU A 79 2.97 6.79 -33.17
CA LEU A 79 2.17 7.98 -33.47
C LEU A 79 2.30 8.41 -34.94
N ARG A 80 3.49 8.30 -35.54
CA ARG A 80 3.70 8.57 -36.98
C ARG A 80 2.88 7.66 -37.89
N GLN A 81 2.61 6.42 -37.48
CA GLN A 81 1.74 5.52 -38.24
C GLN A 81 0.29 6.01 -38.32
N ARG A 82 -0.16 6.84 -37.37
CA ARG A 82 -1.55 7.32 -37.27
C ARG A 82 -1.69 8.80 -37.64
N VAL A 83 -0.63 9.58 -37.52
CA VAL A 83 -0.63 11.03 -37.72
C VAL A 83 0.43 11.39 -38.76
N VAL A 84 -0.03 11.89 -39.91
CA VAL A 84 0.82 12.22 -41.05
C VAL A 84 1.17 13.70 -41.06
N GLY A 85 2.45 14.04 -41.28
CA GLY A 85 2.90 15.42 -41.50
C GLY A 85 3.03 16.29 -40.25
N GLN A 86 3.01 15.69 -39.04
CA GLN A 86 3.06 16.42 -37.75
C GLN A 86 4.21 15.96 -36.86
N ASP A 87 5.41 15.75 -37.45
CA ASP A 87 6.56 15.20 -36.73
C ASP A 87 6.97 16.00 -35.49
N ASP A 88 6.91 17.33 -35.57
CA ASP A 88 7.31 18.20 -34.45
C ASP A 88 6.30 18.18 -33.30
N ALA A 89 5.01 18.09 -33.60
CA ALA A 89 3.97 17.92 -32.58
C ALA A 89 4.10 16.57 -31.89
N ILE A 90 4.36 15.50 -32.65
CA ILE A 90 4.59 14.14 -32.13
C ILE A 90 5.81 14.12 -31.20
N LYS A 91 6.93 14.73 -31.61
CA LYS A 91 8.15 14.84 -30.77
C LYS A 91 7.88 15.62 -29.49
N ALA A 92 7.13 16.72 -29.56
CA ALA A 92 6.81 17.55 -28.40
C ALA A 92 5.96 16.79 -27.37
N LEU A 93 4.94 16.06 -27.83
CA LEU A 93 4.10 15.18 -27.01
C LEU A 93 4.91 14.06 -26.37
N ALA A 94 5.66 13.30 -27.17
CA ALA A 94 6.45 12.17 -26.69
C ALA A 94 7.49 12.60 -25.65
N ARG A 95 8.13 13.76 -25.86
CA ARG A 95 9.07 14.34 -24.89
C ARG A 95 8.40 14.68 -23.56
N ALA A 96 7.22 15.28 -23.58
CA ALA A 96 6.50 15.63 -22.35
C ALA A 96 6.07 14.40 -21.55
N ILE A 97 5.52 13.39 -22.23
CA ILE A 97 5.08 12.14 -21.60
C ILE A 97 6.27 11.40 -20.98
N ARG A 98 7.40 11.28 -21.70
CA ARG A 98 8.63 10.68 -21.14
C ARG A 98 9.12 11.40 -19.88
N ARG A 99 9.14 12.75 -19.87
CA ARG A 99 9.55 13.51 -18.68
C ARG A 99 8.68 13.23 -17.47
N SER A 100 7.36 13.19 -17.65
CA SER A 100 6.44 12.91 -16.54
C SER A 100 6.59 11.50 -15.98
N ARG A 101 6.92 10.52 -16.83
CA ARG A 101 7.13 9.14 -16.38
C ARG A 101 8.45 8.94 -15.62
N LEU A 102 9.43 9.82 -15.83
CA LEU A 102 10.68 9.86 -15.06
C LEU A 102 10.56 10.62 -13.72
N GLY A 103 9.34 10.94 -13.28
CA GLY A 103 9.10 11.68 -12.04
C GLY A 103 9.49 13.16 -12.10
N VAL A 104 9.84 13.69 -13.27
CA VAL A 104 10.19 15.10 -13.47
C VAL A 104 8.91 15.91 -13.73
N THR A 105 8.04 15.99 -12.71
CA THR A 105 6.78 16.74 -12.75
C THR A 105 6.50 17.40 -11.40
N SER A 106 5.93 18.60 -11.44
CA SER A 106 5.41 19.30 -10.25
C SER A 106 4.00 18.78 -9.92
N PRO A 107 3.71 18.38 -8.67
CA PRO A 107 2.42 17.78 -8.29
C PRO A 107 1.21 18.66 -8.57
N ASP A 108 1.37 19.99 -8.55
CA ASP A 108 0.29 20.95 -8.77
C ASP A 108 0.08 21.32 -10.25
N ARG A 109 0.71 20.60 -11.18
CA ARG A 109 0.68 20.96 -12.62
C ARG A 109 0.38 19.76 -13.51
N PRO A 110 -0.35 19.97 -14.63
CA PRO A 110 -0.57 18.91 -15.61
C PRO A 110 0.75 18.46 -16.26
N ILE A 111 0.80 17.18 -16.63
CA ILE A 111 1.94 16.50 -17.29
C ILE A 111 2.43 17.25 -18.53
N GLY A 112 1.49 17.83 -19.29
CA GLY A 112 1.77 18.70 -20.41
C GLY A 112 0.52 19.49 -20.77
N SER A 113 0.71 20.75 -21.15
CA SER A 113 -0.34 21.61 -21.70
C SER A 113 0.00 21.84 -23.17
N PHE A 114 -0.93 21.49 -24.05
CA PHE A 114 -0.75 21.59 -25.50
C PHE A 114 -1.89 22.38 -26.11
N ILE A 115 -1.57 23.17 -27.12
CA ILE A 115 -2.53 23.84 -27.98
C ILE A 115 -2.25 23.35 -29.39
N PHE A 116 -3.28 22.84 -30.07
CA PHE A 116 -3.24 22.46 -31.47
C PHE A 116 -3.97 23.54 -32.27
N LEU A 117 -3.35 24.03 -33.34
CA LEU A 117 -3.84 25.08 -34.23
C LEU A 117 -3.99 24.52 -35.64
#